data_AF-A0A656HFD9-F1
#
_entry.id   AF-A0A656HFD9-F1
#
_cell.length_a   1.000
_cell.length_b   1.000
_cell.length_c   1.000
_cell.angle_alpha   90.00
_cell.angle_beta   90.00
_cell.angle_gamma   90.00
#
_symmetry.space_group_name_H-M   'P 1'
#
loop_
_entity.id
_entity.type
_entity.pdbx_description
1 polymer ?
#
loop_
_entity_poly.entity_id
_entity_poly.type
_entity_poly.pdbx_seq_one_letter_code
_entity_poly.pdbx_strand_id
1 'polypeptide(L)' 'MDMTSEKAPTQKVAYWPSGLWCDPETAALAAELGEFPADYQIAEFPADADPALIDKEVLQLVEGK' A
#
# COMPACT_ATOMS: atom_id res chain seq x y z
N MET A 1 5.97 -5.38 34.68
CA MET A 1 5.42 -6.01 33.46
C MET A 1 5.47 -4.98 32.37
N ASP A 2 6.40 -5.14 31.45
CA ASP A 2 6.63 -4.27 30.31
C ASP A 2 5.35 -4.24 29.47
N MET A 3 4.70 -3.06 29.45
CA MET A 3 3.65 -2.74 28.49
C MET A 3 4.30 -2.78 27.12
N THR A 4 4.27 -3.94 26.50
CA THR A 4 4.69 -4.14 25.12
C THR A 4 3.80 -3.23 24.30
N SER A 5 4.36 -2.15 23.79
CA SER A 5 3.69 -1.32 22.80
C SER A 5 3.51 -2.21 21.59
N GLU A 6 2.39 -2.95 21.53
CA GLU A 6 1.92 -3.58 20.31
C GLU A 6 1.76 -2.45 19.32
N LYS A 7 2.81 -2.17 18.53
CA LYS A 7 2.66 -1.46 17.28
C LYS A 7 1.53 -2.20 16.58
N ALA A 8 0.38 -1.55 16.43
CA ALA A 8 -0.74 -2.12 15.71
C ALA A 8 -0.17 -2.74 14.43
N PRO A 9 -0.49 -4.00 14.12
CA PRO A 9 0.02 -4.63 12.91
C PRO A 9 -0.33 -3.68 11.76
N THR A 10 0.67 -3.34 10.95
CA THR A 10 0.52 -2.47 9.78
C THR A 10 0.86 -3.28 8.55
N GLN A 11 0.12 -3.05 7.48
CA GLN A 11 0.37 -3.65 6.17
C GLN A 11 0.93 -2.58 5.23
N LYS A 12 1.85 -2.99 4.36
CA LYS A 12 2.38 -2.14 3.30
C LYS A 12 1.61 -2.41 2.04
N VAL A 13 1.28 -1.36 1.32
CA VAL A 13 0.57 -1.43 0.05
C VAL A 13 1.34 -0.64 -0.97
N ALA A 14 1.61 -1.25 -2.12
CA ALA A 14 2.12 -0.55 -3.28
C ALA A 14 0.96 0.06 -4.06
N TYR A 15 1.08 1.32 -4.46
CA TYR A 15 0.07 2.02 -5.24
C TYR A 15 0.69 2.81 -6.39
N TRP A 16 -0.07 2.98 -7.45
CA TRP A 16 0.32 3.71 -8.66
C TRP A 16 -0.42 5.04 -8.77
N PRO A 17 0.11 6.00 -9.55
CA PRO A 17 -0.58 7.26 -9.86
C PRO A 17 -1.89 7.08 -10.66
N SER A 18 -2.23 5.86 -11.07
CA SER A 18 -3.53 5.51 -11.63
C SER A 18 -4.61 5.23 -10.56
N GLY A 19 -4.24 5.18 -9.28
CA GLY A 19 -5.13 4.79 -8.18
C GLY A 19 -5.21 3.28 -7.96
N LEU A 20 -4.53 2.48 -8.77
CA LEU A 20 -4.39 1.03 -8.53
C LEU A 20 -3.46 0.79 -7.34
N TRP A 21 -3.73 -0.27 -6.59
CA TRP A 21 -2.88 -0.69 -5.49
C TRP A 21 -2.93 -2.20 -5.30
N CYS A 22 -1.84 -2.77 -4.77
CA CYS A 22 -1.74 -4.18 -4.42
C CYS A 22 -0.64 -4.38 -3.37
N ASP A 23 -0.43 -5.63 -2.96
CA ASP A 23 0.70 -5.98 -2.12
C ASP A 23 2.04 -5.60 -2.77
N PRO A 24 3.02 -5.14 -1.98
CA PRO A 24 4.31 -4.68 -2.49
C PRO A 24 5.12 -5.82 -3.11
N GLU A 25 4.96 -7.05 -2.63
CA GLU A 25 5.57 -8.23 -3.24
C GLU A 25 5.00 -8.49 -4.64
N THR A 26 3.69 -8.35 -4.80
CA THR A 26 3.02 -8.47 -6.11
C THR A 26 3.42 -7.34 -7.05
N ALA A 27 3.51 -6.10 -6.55
CA ALA A 27 3.96 -4.96 -7.34
C ALA A 27 5.41 -5.10 -7.80
N ALA A 28 6.30 -5.56 -6.91
CA ALA A 28 7.69 -5.84 -7.24
C ALA A 28 7.80 -6.92 -8.31
N LEU A 29 7.07 -8.04 -8.15
CA LEU A 29 7.04 -9.10 -9.15
C LEU A 29 6.49 -8.61 -10.50
N ALA A 30 5.40 -7.85 -10.51
CA ALA A 30 4.82 -7.29 -11.73
C ALA A 30 5.78 -6.32 -12.44
N ALA A 31 6.55 -5.55 -11.67
CA ALA A 31 7.60 -4.68 -12.19
C ALA A 31 8.79 -5.47 -12.75
N GLU A 32 9.22 -6.55 -12.08
CA GLU A 32 10.28 -7.44 -12.58
C GLU A 32 9.87 -8.16 -13.87
N LEU A 33 8.61 -8.54 -13.99
CA LEU A 33 8.03 -9.14 -15.19
C LEU A 33 7.82 -8.12 -16.33
N GLY A 34 7.90 -6.82 -16.05
CA GLY A 34 7.63 -5.74 -17.00
C GLY A 34 6.14 -5.57 -17.34
N GLU A 35 5.24 -6.10 -16.51
CA GLU A 35 3.79 -6.00 -16.67
C GLU A 35 3.26 -4.64 -16.19
N PHE A 36 3.88 -4.11 -15.12
CA PHE A 36 3.60 -2.78 -14.57
C PHE A 36 4.89 -1.94 -14.42
N PRO A 37 4.77 -0.60 -14.44
CA PRO A 37 5.92 0.26 -14.16
C PRO A 37 6.36 0.13 -12.69
N ALA A 38 7.68 0.13 -12.47
CA ALA A 38 8.30 0.15 -11.15
C ALA A 38 8.18 1.51 -10.42
N ASP A 39 7.37 2.43 -10.96
CA ASP A 39 7.11 3.77 -10.39
C ASP A 39 5.99 3.75 -9.35
N TYR A 40 5.72 2.59 -8.75
CA TYR A 40 4.77 2.51 -7.63
C TYR A 40 5.36 3.12 -6.37
N GLN A 41 4.49 3.71 -5.55
CA GLN A 41 4.83 4.21 -4.23
C GLN A 41 4.35 3.21 -3.17
N ILE A 42 4.97 3.22 -1.99
CA ILE A 42 4.57 2.36 -0.87
C ILE A 42 3.91 3.23 0.19
N ALA A 43 2.73 2.82 0.65
CA ALA A 43 2.05 3.39 1.80
C ALA A 43 1.90 2.33 2.90
N GLU A 44 1.89 2.78 4.16
CA GLU A 44 1.67 1.94 5.34
C GLU A 44 0.25 2.19 5.86
N PHE A 45 -0.53 1.13 5.93
CA PHE A 45 -1.91 1.12 6.43
C PHE A 45 -2.01 0.23 7.67
N PRO A 46 -3.04 0.41 8.52
CA PRO A 46 -3.38 -0.58 9.53
C PRO A 46 -3.56 -1.96 8.89
N ALA A 47 -3.11 -3.04 9.53
CA ALA A 47 -3.29 -4.39 9.00
C ALA A 47 -4.76 -4.84 9.02
N ASP A 48 -5.58 -4.21 9.86
CA ASP A 48 -7.04 -4.35 9.89
C ASP A 48 -7.73 -3.32 8.98
N ALA A 49 -6.98 -2.57 8.16
CA ALA A 49 -7.57 -1.60 7.25
C ALA A 49 -8.41 -2.32 6.19
N ASP A 50 -9.67 -1.93 6.11
CA ASP A 50 -10.55 -2.38 5.04
C ASP A 50 -9.97 -2.02 3.67
N PRO A 51 -10.06 -2.92 2.68
CA PRO A 51 -9.68 -2.63 1.29
C PRO A 51 -10.33 -1.34 0.76
N ALA A 52 -11.57 -1.07 1.14
CA ALA A 52 -12.27 0.16 0.74
C ALA A 52 -11.66 1.44 1.35
N LEU A 53 -11.09 1.33 2.56
CA LEU A 53 -10.36 2.43 3.18
C LEU A 53 -9.01 2.64 2.49
N ILE A 54 -8.28 1.57 2.22
CA ILE A 54 -7.03 1.63 1.46
C ILE A 54 -7.26 2.26 0.09
N ASP A 55 -8.29 1.82 -0.63
CA ASP A 55 -8.67 2.36 -1.94
C ASP A 55 -8.95 3.86 -1.90
N LYS A 56 -9.77 4.28 -0.93
CA LYS A 56 -10.07 5.70 -0.73
C LYS A 56 -8.81 6.51 -0.41
N GLU A 57 -7.97 6.03 0.50
CA GLU A 57 -6.74 6.74 0.89
C GLU A 57 -5.73 6.80 -0.26
N VAL A 58 -5.58 5.71 -1.02
CA VAL A 58 -4.75 5.67 -2.24
C VAL A 58 -5.27 6.65 -3.28
N LEU A 59 -6.57 6.69 -3.53
CA LEU A 59 -7.18 7.68 -4.42
C LEU A 59 -6.90 9.11 -3.94
N GLN A 60 -7.04 9.38 -2.64
CA GLN A 60 -6.71 10.69 -2.07
C GLN A 60 -5.23 11.05 -2.21
N LEU A 61 -4.31 10.09 -2.05
CA LEU A 61 -2.86 10.29 -2.23
C LEU A 61 -2.49 10.61 -3.68
N VAL A 62 -3.22 10.03 -4.63
CA VAL A 62 -3.03 10.23 -6.07
C VAL A 62 -3.66 11.54 -6.54
N GLU A 63 -4.90 11.83 -6.14
CA GLU A 63 -5.62 13.07 -6.50
C GLU A 63 -5.09 14.31 -5.78
N GLY A 64 -4.42 14.13 -4.64
CA GLY A 64 -3.83 15.21 -3.85
C GLY A 64 -2.51 15.77 -4.38
N LYS A 65 -2.02 15.31 -5.54
CA LYS A 65 -0.75 15.75 -6.16
C LYS A 65 -0.93 16.74 -7.30
#